data_AF-W1Y152-F1
#
_entry.id   AF-W1Y152-F1
#
_cell.length_a   1.000
_cell.length_b   1.000
_cell.length_c   1.000
_cell.angle_alpha   90.00
_cell.angle_beta   90.00
_cell.angle_gamma   90.00
#
_symmetry.space_group_name_H-M   'P 1'
#
loop_
_entity.id
_entity.type
_entity.pdbx_description
1 polymer ?
#
loop_
_entity_poly.entity_id
_entity_poly.type
_entity_poly.pdbx_seq_one_letter_code
_entity_poly.pdbx_strand_id
1 'polypeptide(L)' 'ELEITAQDNLLVVKGAHADEQKERTYLYQGIAERNFERKFQLAENIHVRGANLVNGLLYIDLERVIPEAK' A
#
# COMPACT_ATOMS: atom_id res chain seq x y z
N GLU A 1 6.59 0.35 -9.42
CA GLU A 1 6.35 1.53 -8.58
C GLU A 1 5.24 1.27 -7.56
N LEU A 2 5.42 1.78 -6.34
CA LEU A 2 4.47 1.67 -5.23
C LEU A 2 3.89 3.06 -4.96
N GLU A 3 2.57 3.18 -4.95
CA GLU A 3 1.83 4.41 -4.68
C GLU A 3 0.93 4.21 -3.47
N ILE A 4 0.93 5.18 -2.55
CA ILE A 4 0.13 5.15 -1.32
C ILE A 4 -0.56 6.51 -1.19
N THR A 5 -1.89 6.47 -1.15
CA THR A 5 -2.72 7.68 -1.08
C THR A 5 -3.74 7.55 0.04
N ALA A 6 -3.84 8.57 0.88
CA ALA A 6 -4.83 8.66 1.95
C ALA A 6 -5.69 9.91 1.73
N GLN A 7 -6.97 9.71 1.45
CA GLN A 7 -7.92 10.80 1.22
C GLN A 7 -9.33 10.34 1.62
N ASP A 8 -10.15 11.23 2.20
CA ASP A 8 -11.57 10.99 2.51
C ASP A 8 -11.82 9.67 3.29
N ASN A 9 -11.00 9.44 4.30
CA ASN A 9 -11.00 8.23 5.13
C ASN A 9 -10.77 6.94 4.33
N LEU A 10 -10.15 7.03 3.15
CA LEU A 10 -9.78 5.90 2.31
C LEU A 10 -8.27 5.86 2.16
N LEU A 11 -7.67 4.74 2.55
CA LEU A 11 -6.28 4.42 2.25
C LEU A 11 -6.24 3.51 1.03
N VAL A 12 -5.52 3.93 0.00
CA VAL A 12 -5.30 3.16 -1.22
C VAL A 12 -3.82 2.85 -1.34
N VAL A 13 -3.50 1.55 -1.47
CA VAL A 13 -2.14 1.04 -1.70
C VAL A 13 -2.12 0.37 -3.07
N LYS A 14 -1.31 0.89 -3.98
CA LYS A 14 -1.16 0.36 -5.34
C LYS A 14 0.28 -0.03 -5.60
N GLY A 15 0.47 -1.22 -6.15
CA GLY A 15 1.74 -1.65 -6.73
C GLY A 15 1.56 -1.94 -8.20
N ALA A 16 2.33 -1.27 -9.04
CA ALA A 16 2.38 -1.52 -10.48
C ALA A 16 3.82 -1.86 -10.89
N HIS A 17 4.02 -2.94 -11.64
CA HIS A 17 5.28 -3.15 -12.32
C HIS A 17 5.31 -2.22 -13.54
N ALA A 18 6.44 -1.53 -13.76
CA ALA A 18 6.63 -0.83 -15.02
C ALA A 18 6.65 -1.86 -16.16
N ASP A 19 6.05 -1.54 -17.30
CA ASP A 19 6.09 -2.41 -18.48
C ASP A 19 7.55 -2.56 -18.95
N GLU A 20 8.26 -3.54 -18.40
CA GLU A 20 9.53 -3.95 -18.95
C GLU A 20 9.26 -4.77 -20.22
N GLN A 21 9.44 -4.12 -21.37
CA GLN A 21 9.45 -4.70 -22.71
C GLN A 21 10.62 -5.69 -22.96
N LYS A 22 11.20 -6.28 -21.91
CA LYS A 22 12.22 -7.32 -22.07
C LYS A 22 11.54 -8.66 -21.92
N GLU A 23 11.47 -9.42 -23.01
CA GLU A 23 11.15 -10.85 -22.97
C GLU A 23 12.15 -11.55 -22.04
N ARG A 24 11.79 -11.70 -20.76
CA ARG A 24 12.55 -12.47 -19.79
C ARG A 24 12.13 -13.92 -19.91
N THR A 25 13.06 -14.79 -20.31
CA THR A 25 12.83 -16.23 -20.36
C THR A 25 13.15 -16.86 -19.01
N TYR A 26 12.16 -17.49 -18.38
CA TYR A 26 12.32 -18.22 -17.13
C TYR A 26 12.28 -19.73 -17.39
N LEU A 27 13.14 -20.51 -16.72
CA LEU A 27 13.02 -21.98 -16.69
C LEU A 27 11.83 -22.42 -15.83
N TYR A 28 11.62 -21.75 -14.69
CA TYR A 28 10.46 -21.91 -13.82
C TYR A 28 10.20 -20.63 -13.03
N GLN A 29 8.95 -20.17 -13.01
CA GLN A 29 8.51 -18.99 -12.27
C GLN A 29 7.35 -19.39 -11.35
N GLY A 30 7.67 -19.74 -10.10
CA GLY A 30 6.67 -20.15 -9.11
C GLY A 30 5.84 -18.99 -8.54
N ILE A 31 6.28 -17.75 -8.74
CA ILE A 31 5.61 -16.54 -8.25
C ILE A 31 5.48 -15.56 -9.41
N ALA A 32 4.24 -15.24 -9.76
CA ALA A 32 3.93 -14.24 -10.78
C ALA A 32 4.09 -12.83 -10.20
N GLU A 33 4.73 -11.95 -10.95
CA GLU A 33 4.70 -10.51 -10.70
C GLU A 33 3.34 -9.98 -11.17
N ARG A 34 2.54 -9.48 -10.24
CA ARG A 34 1.18 -8.99 -10.54
C ARG A 34 1.01 -7.61 -9.96
N ASN A 35 0.39 -6.73 -10.75
CA ASN A 35 -0.11 -5.47 -10.24
C ASN A 35 -1.17 -5.74 -9.17
N PHE A 36 -1.22 -4.87 -8.16
CA PHE A 36 -2.21 -4.97 -7.10
C PHE A 36 -2.72 -3.60 -6.69
N GLU A 37 -3.98 -3.58 -6.25
CA GLU A 37 -4.60 -2.47 -5.54
C GLU A 37 -5.29 -3.03 -4.30
N ARG A 38 -5.10 -2.34 -3.18
CA ARG A 38 -5.80 -2.61 -1.92
C ARG A 38 -6.37 -1.30 -1.39
N LYS A 39 -7.64 -1.35 -1.00
CA LYS A 39 -8.36 -0.22 -0.43
C LYS A 39 -8.77 -0.56 0.99
N PHE A 40 -8.56 0.37 1.90
CA PHE A 40 -8.92 0.24 3.29
C PHE A 40 -9.76 1.44 3.70
N GLN A 41 -10.97 1.19 4.18
CA GLN A 41 -11.79 2.22 4.80
C GLN A 41 -11.24 2.48 6.20
N LEU A 42 -10.89 3.73 6.47
CA LEU A 42 -10.47 4.22 7.77
C LEU A 42 -11.68 4.79 8.52
N ALA A 43 -11.65 4.69 9.84
CA ALA A 43 -12.61 5.41 10.68
C ALA A 43 -12.25 6.90 10.75
N GLU A 44 -13.22 7.76 11.06
CA GLU A 44 -13.04 9.23 11.11
C GLU A 44 -11.92 9.68 12.05
N ASN A 45 -11.67 8.93 13.11
CA ASN A 45 -10.64 9.23 14.08
C ASN A 45 -9.28 8.57 13.78
N ILE A 46 -9.12 7.91 12.64
CA ILE A 46 -7.87 7.22 12.27
C ILE A 46 -7.12 8.05 11.22
N HIS A 47 -5.86 8.36 11.51
CA HIS A 47 -4.97 9.12 10.63
C HIS A 47 -3.74 8.29 10.27
N VAL A 48 -3.28 8.40 9.03
CA VAL A 48 -2.02 7.80 8.58
C VAL A 48 -0.86 8.68 9.04
N ARG A 49 0.08 8.10 9.78
CA ARG A 49 1.28 8.80 10.29
C ARG A 49 2.52 8.55 9.42
N GLY A 50 2.60 7.39 8.80
CA GLY A 50 3.77 6.99 8.02
C GLY A 50 3.55 5.70 7.24
N ALA A 51 4.47 5.43 6.32
CA ALA A 51 4.54 4.20 5.56
C ALA A 51 6.00 3.78 5.40
N ASN A 52 6.31 2.53 5.74
CA ASN A 52 7.66 1.99 5.71
C ASN A 52 7.68 0.64 5.00
N LEU A 53 8.52 0.50 3.97
CA LEU A 53 8.73 -0.76 3.25
C LEU A 53 10.05 -1.39 3.71
N VAL A 54 9.97 -2.52 4.41
CA VAL A 54 11.15 -3.23 4.94
C VAL A 54 11.03 -4.70 4.61
N ASN A 55 12.06 -5.29 4.00
CA ASN A 55 12.12 -6.70 3.64
C ASN A 55 10.92 -7.20 2.82
N GLY A 56 10.37 -6.36 1.93
CA GLY A 56 9.21 -6.69 1.11
C GLY A 56 7.86 -6.60 1.85
N LEU A 57 7.85 -6.12 3.09
CA LEU A 57 6.63 -5.89 3.88
C LEU A 57 6.38 -4.39 4.02
N LEU A 58 5.19 -3.97 3.61
CA LEU A 58 4.73 -2.59 3.77
C LEU A 58 4.02 -2.45 5.11
N TYR A 59 4.56 -1.60 5.98
CA TYR A 59 3.98 -1.18 7.25
C TYR A 59 3.34 0.19 7.06
N ILE A 60 2.08 0.33 7.50
CA ILE A 60 1.37 1.62 7.52
C ILE A 60 1.08 1.96 8.97
N ASP A 61 1.62 3.08 9.44
CA ASP A 61 1.42 3.55 10.79
C ASP A 61 0.10 4.32 10.88
N LEU A 62 -0.81 3.84 11.72
CA LEU A 62 -2.11 4.44 11.95
C LEU A 62 -2.17 4.98 13.38
N GLU A 63 -2.68 6.20 13.54
CA GLU A 63 -2.92 6.80 14.84
C GLU A 63 -4.40 7.10 15.01
N ARG A 64 -4.93 6.78 16.20
CA ARG A 64 -6.29 7.12 16.59
C ARG A 64 -6.29 8.42 17.40
N VAL A 65 -6.92 9.46 16.86
CA VAL A 65 -7.13 10.74 17.53
C VAL A 65 -8.44 10.69 18.30
N ILE A 66 -8.38 10.58 19.62
CA ILE A 66 -9.56 10.65 20.48
C ILE A 66 -9.79 12.12 20.83
N PRO A 67 -10.97 12.70 20.55
CA PRO A 67 -11.25 14.08 20.96
C PRO A 67 -11.17 14.19 22.48
N GLU A 68 -10.51 15.22 22.98
CA GLU A 68 -10.57 15.57 24.40
C GLU A 68 -12.04 15.87 24.74
N ALA A 69 -12.57 15.19 25.75
CA ALA A 69 -13.95 15.39 26.17
C ALA A 69 -14.18 16.88 26.48
N LYS A 70 -15.25 17.45 25.91
CA LYS A 70 -15.75 18.78 26.29
C LYS A 70 -16.22 18.79 27.74
#